data_AF-A0A113SKB3-F1
#
_entry.id   AF-A0A113SKB3-F1
#
_cell.length_a   1.000
_cell.length_b   1.000
_cell.length_c   1.000
_cell.angle_alpha   90.00
_cell.angle_beta   90.00
_cell.angle_gamma   90.00
#
_symmetry.space_group_name_H-M   'P 1'
#
loop_
_entity.id
_entity.type
_entity.pdbx_description
1 polymer ?
#
loop_
_entity_poly.entity_id
_entity_poly.type
_entity_poly.pdbx_seq_one_letter_code
_entity_poly.pdbx_strand_id
1 'polypeptide(L)'
;MGNSLCCINDLKNNKSNIDIYAYPSQEKYDEYDNWTLETWIDKYKNGNTIRVAFPDGNEIQCYFKIFLNEKCFELSLDNKVRIIKFNDIKCVLHRNSCESLLESEQNLLKSPKVIGIRLISTLKAIAFAMDSPGEERMFYEFIKKHCLTA
;
A
#
# COMPACT_ATOMS: atom_id res chain seq x y z
N MET A 1 -13.38 40.25 -37.40
CA MET A 1 -14.07 39.50 -36.32
C MET A 1 -13.05 38.54 -35.75
N GLY A 2 -12.53 38.66 -34.54
CA GLY A 2 -12.87 39.47 -33.39
C GLY A 2 -12.24 38.73 -32.20
N ASN A 3 -11.28 39.40 -31.54
CA ASN A 3 -10.87 39.34 -30.13
C ASN A 3 -11.23 38.08 -29.31
N SER A 4 -10.28 37.41 -28.64
CA SER A 4 -9.46 37.85 -27.49
C SER A 4 -9.80 36.94 -26.32
N LEU A 5 -8.80 36.34 -25.69
CA LEU A 5 -8.60 36.37 -24.24
C LEU A 5 -7.34 35.57 -23.89
N CYS A 6 -6.24 36.31 -23.73
CA CYS A 6 -5.22 35.96 -22.74
C CYS A 6 -5.89 35.88 -21.36
N CYS A 7 -5.47 34.93 -20.52
CA CYS A 7 -4.93 35.19 -19.19
C CYS A 7 -4.90 33.96 -18.26
N ILE A 8 -3.73 33.77 -17.63
CA ILE A 8 -3.55 33.47 -16.19
C ILE A 8 -3.71 31.98 -15.78
N ASN A 9 -2.59 31.26 -15.57
CA ASN A 9 -1.87 31.30 -14.28
C ASN A 9 -0.62 30.40 -14.26
N ASP A 10 0.53 31.04 -14.04
CA ASP A 10 1.64 30.44 -13.31
C ASP A 10 1.16 30.06 -11.90
N LEU A 11 1.11 28.77 -11.61
CA LEU A 11 1.24 28.30 -10.23
C LEU A 11 2.14 27.06 -10.22
N LYS A 12 3.42 27.35 -9.97
CA LYS A 12 4.30 26.44 -9.23
C LYS A 12 3.51 25.83 -8.08
N ASN A 13 3.22 24.56 -8.15
CA ASN A 13 3.00 23.75 -6.97
C ASN A 13 3.71 22.43 -7.19
N ASN A 14 4.98 22.40 -6.81
CA ASN A 14 5.78 21.19 -6.66
C ASN A 14 5.20 20.42 -5.46
N LYS A 15 4.01 19.84 -5.63
CA LYS A 15 3.49 18.80 -4.76
C LYS A 15 4.20 17.53 -5.19
N SER A 16 4.90 16.90 -4.26
CA SER A 16 5.48 15.57 -4.41
C SER A 16 4.55 14.68 -5.24
N ASN A 17 5.03 14.22 -6.40
CA ASN A 17 4.33 13.24 -7.24
C ASN A 17 4.15 11.95 -6.43
N ILE A 18 3.05 11.87 -5.70
CA ILE A 18 2.54 10.65 -5.09
C ILE A 18 1.66 10.03 -6.16
N ASP A 19 2.19 8.98 -6.81
CA ASP A 19 1.44 8.21 -7.79
C ASP A 19 0.42 7.34 -7.04
N ILE A 20 -0.80 7.87 -6.88
CA ILE A 20 -1.94 7.10 -6.37
C ILE A 20 -2.53 6.35 -7.57
N TYR A 21 -2.11 5.11 -7.78
CA TYR A 21 -2.77 4.24 -8.75
C TYR A 21 -4.17 3.90 -8.24
N ALA A 22 -5.19 4.20 -9.04
CA ALA A 22 -6.57 3.93 -8.69
C ALA A 22 -6.78 2.41 -8.53
N TYR A 23 -7.25 1.98 -7.35
CA TYR A 23 -7.72 0.62 -7.13
C TYR A 23 -8.95 0.36 -8.01
N PRO A 24 -8.94 -0.69 -8.85
CA PRO A 24 -10.06 -0.93 -9.76
C PRO A 24 -11.29 -1.35 -8.96
N SER A 25 -12.41 -0.70 -9.26
CA SER A 25 -13.71 -0.92 -8.62
C SER A 25 -14.45 -2.17 -9.14
N GLN A 26 -13.85 -2.98 -10.02
CA GLN A 26 -14.57 -3.93 -10.88
C GLN A 26 -13.99 -5.35 -11.01
N GLU A 27 -13.17 -5.82 -10.07
CA GLU A 27 -13.00 -7.27 -9.95
C GLU A 27 -14.14 -7.83 -9.09
N LYS A 28 -15.14 -8.43 -9.75
CA LYS A 28 -16.19 -9.23 -9.12
C LYS A 28 -15.56 -10.53 -8.61
N TYR A 29 -14.98 -10.45 -7.42
CA TYR A 29 -14.70 -11.62 -6.61
C TYR A 29 -15.97 -11.92 -5.81
N ASP A 30 -16.59 -13.05 -6.14
CA ASP A 30 -17.73 -13.59 -5.41
C ASP A 30 -17.36 -13.73 -3.92
N GLU A 31 -18.26 -13.25 -3.05
CA GLU A 31 -18.15 -13.31 -1.58
C GLU A 31 -16.89 -12.62 -1.00
N TYR A 32 -16.95 -11.29 -0.87
CA TYR A 32 -16.05 -10.60 0.05
C TYR A 32 -16.31 -11.11 1.48
N ASP A 33 -15.28 -11.66 2.11
CA ASP A 33 -15.18 -11.74 3.56
C ASP A 33 -15.67 -10.40 4.18
N ASN A 34 -16.40 -10.46 5.30
CA ASN A 34 -16.96 -9.30 6.01
C ASN A 34 -15.86 -8.42 6.68
N TRP A 35 -14.86 -7.99 5.91
CA TRP A 35 -13.82 -7.08 6.34
C TRP A 35 -14.33 -5.64 6.33
N THR A 36 -14.07 -4.92 7.42
CA THR A 36 -14.14 -3.46 7.47
C THR A 36 -12.77 -2.89 7.80
N LEU A 37 -12.58 -1.59 7.57
CA LEU A 37 -11.33 -0.94 7.92
C LEU A 37 -11.09 -1.02 9.43
N GLU A 38 -12.16 -0.89 10.24
CA GLU A 38 -12.10 -1.00 11.69
C GLU A 38 -11.68 -2.41 12.12
N THR A 39 -12.25 -3.46 11.54
CA THR A 39 -11.87 -4.84 11.91
C THR A 39 -10.44 -5.18 11.49
N TRP A 40 -9.98 -4.63 10.37
CA TRP A 40 -8.58 -4.75 9.93
C TRP A 40 -7.62 -4.04 10.89
N ILE A 41 -7.93 -2.81 11.28
CA ILE A 41 -7.13 -2.07 12.29
C ILE A 41 -7.13 -2.83 13.62
N ASP A 42 -8.28 -3.33 14.06
CA ASP A 42 -8.40 -4.08 15.30
C ASP A 42 -7.61 -5.38 15.29
N LYS A 43 -7.50 -6.06 14.14
CA LYS A 43 -6.62 -7.24 13.96
C LYS A 43 -5.17 -6.88 14.29
N TYR A 44 -4.67 -5.74 13.83
CA TYR A 44 -3.24 -5.41 13.88
C TYR A 44 -2.83 -4.37 14.93
N LYS A 45 -3.76 -3.66 15.60
CA LYS A 45 -3.43 -2.64 16.63
C LYS A 45 -2.70 -3.23 17.85
N ASN A 46 -3.03 -4.47 18.20
CA ASN A 46 -2.36 -5.23 19.26
C ASN A 46 -1.27 -6.16 18.74
N GLY A 47 -1.07 -6.15 17.42
CA GLY A 47 -0.13 -6.98 16.68
C GLY A 47 -0.68 -8.38 16.37
N ASN A 48 -0.43 -8.83 15.13
CA ASN A 48 -0.87 -10.14 14.63
C ASN A 48 0.11 -10.65 13.57
N THR A 49 -0.06 -11.90 13.15
CA THR A 49 0.75 -12.50 12.10
C THR A 49 0.35 -11.95 10.73
N ILE A 50 1.34 -11.63 9.90
CA ILE A 50 1.20 -11.27 8.49
C ILE A 50 2.26 -12.03 7.69
N ARG A 51 2.08 -12.23 6.39
CA ARG A 51 3.12 -12.81 5.53
C ARG A 51 3.77 -11.74 4.66
N VAL A 52 5.10 -11.75 4.57
CA VAL A 52 5.89 -10.92 3.67
C VAL A 52 6.31 -11.77 2.48
N ALA A 53 5.95 -11.36 1.28
CA ALA A 53 6.26 -12.07 0.04
C ALA A 53 7.59 -11.59 -0.56
N PHE A 54 8.35 -12.52 -1.11
CA PHE A 54 9.64 -12.30 -1.77
C PHE A 54 9.57 -12.62 -3.27
N PRO A 55 10.44 -12.02 -4.12
CA PRO A 55 10.35 -12.16 -5.58
C PRO A 55 10.53 -13.60 -6.08
N ASP A 56 11.13 -14.46 -5.27
CA ASP A 56 11.30 -15.89 -5.52
C ASP A 56 10.03 -16.71 -5.26
N GLY A 57 8.95 -16.07 -4.79
CA GLY A 57 7.68 -16.71 -4.44
C GLY A 57 7.61 -17.21 -3.01
N ASN A 58 8.67 -17.06 -2.21
CA ASN A 58 8.66 -17.42 -0.80
C ASN A 58 7.85 -16.40 0.02
N GLU A 59 7.15 -16.89 1.05
CA GLU A 59 6.46 -16.07 2.02
C GLU A 59 7.06 -16.33 3.41
N ILE A 60 7.36 -15.27 4.15
CA ILE A 60 7.82 -15.37 5.54
C ILE A 60 6.74 -14.80 6.46
N GLN A 61 6.33 -15.58 7.45
CA GLN A 61 5.42 -15.12 8.49
C GLN A 61 6.16 -14.20 9.47
N CYS A 62 5.67 -12.98 9.60
CA CYS A 62 6.17 -11.95 10.50
C CYS A 62 5.08 -11.57 11.48
N TYR A 63 5.46 -10.95 12.59
CA TYR A 63 4.54 -10.23 13.45
C TYR A 63 4.43 -8.78 12.98
N PHE A 64 3.22 -8.27 12.87
CA PHE A 64 2.93 -6.93 12.37
C PHE A 64 1.98 -6.20 13.30
N LYS A 65 2.37 -4.99 13.66
CA LYS A 65 1.62 -4.14 14.59
C LYS A 65 1.48 -2.73 14.06
N ILE A 66 0.30 -2.15 14.25
CA ILE A 66 -0.01 -0.77 13.86
C ILE A 66 0.07 0.13 15.09
N PHE A 67 0.80 1.22 14.94
CA PHE A 67 0.89 2.30 15.91
C PHE A 67 0.31 3.58 15.28
N LEU A 68 -1.00 3.78 15.48
CA LEU A 68 -1.74 4.88 14.84
C LEU A 68 -1.29 6.26 15.33
N ASN A 69 -1.02 6.40 16.63
CA ASN A 69 -0.61 7.68 17.23
C ASN A 69 0.79 8.08 16.77
N GLU A 70 1.70 7.09 16.71
CA GLU A 70 3.08 7.21 16.29
C GLU A 70 3.23 7.24 14.75
N LYS A 71 2.14 6.96 14.04
CA LYS A 71 2.06 6.89 12.57
C LYS A 71 3.12 5.95 11.97
N CYS A 72 3.21 4.74 12.51
CA CYS A 72 4.12 3.73 11.99
C CYS A 72 3.57 2.30 12.09
N PHE A 73 4.19 1.42 11.31
CA PHE A 73 4.10 -0.02 11.45
C PHE A 73 5.36 -0.55 12.11
N GLU A 74 5.19 -1.58 12.92
CA GLU A 74 6.27 -2.45 13.36
C GLU A 74 6.13 -3.80 12.65
N LEU A 75 7.20 -4.26 12.03
CA LEU A 75 7.32 -5.57 11.42
C LEU A 75 8.47 -6.33 12.09
N SER A 76 8.15 -7.43 12.74
CA SER A 76 9.07 -8.18 13.58
C SER A 76 9.19 -9.62 13.08
N LEU A 77 10.42 -10.11 12.98
CA LEU A 77 10.76 -11.48 12.60
C LEU A 77 11.90 -11.94 13.51
N ASP A 78 11.64 -12.95 14.33
CA ASP A 78 12.56 -13.40 15.40
C ASP A 78 13.03 -12.23 16.27
N ASN A 79 14.35 -11.99 16.31
CA ASN A 79 14.97 -10.88 17.06
C ASN A 79 15.16 -9.61 16.22
N LYS A 80 14.64 -9.56 14.98
CA LYS A 80 14.75 -8.42 14.09
C LYS A 80 13.45 -7.64 14.07
N VAL A 81 13.54 -6.33 14.30
CA VAL A 81 12.40 -5.41 14.25
C VAL A 81 12.68 -4.34 13.20
N ARG A 82 11.69 -4.08 12.35
CA ARG A 82 11.72 -3.01 11.36
C ARG A 82 10.54 -2.07 11.58
N ILE A 83 10.83 -0.80 11.77
CA ILE A 83 9.83 0.26 11.85
C ILE A 83 9.65 0.90 10.47
N ILE A 84 8.41 0.98 10.00
CA ILE A 84 8.03 1.62 8.74
C ILE A 84 7.11 2.79 9.07
N LYS A 85 7.58 4.02 8.84
CA LYS A 85 6.78 5.22 9.11
C LYS A 85 5.77 5.42 7.98
N PHE A 86 4.58 5.91 8.30
CA PHE A 86 3.53 6.16 7.31
C PHE A 86 3.99 7.16 6.24
N ASN A 87 4.74 8.19 6.65
CA ASN A 87 5.28 9.20 5.74
C ASN A 87 6.46 8.70 4.87
N ASP A 88 7.00 7.51 5.15
CA ASP A 88 8.02 6.88 4.31
C ASP A 88 7.38 6.08 3.17
N ILE A 89 6.05 5.94 3.14
CA ILE A 89 5.35 5.18 2.10
C ILE A 89 5.11 6.10 0.90
N LYS A 90 5.81 5.83 -0.21
CA LYS A 90 5.71 6.59 -1.46
C LYS A 90 4.41 6.30 -2.20
N CYS A 91 4.13 5.01 -2.41
CA CYS A 91 2.96 4.54 -3.14
C CYS A 91 2.65 3.08 -2.79
N VAL A 92 1.42 2.68 -3.10
CA VAL A 92 0.97 1.29 -3.06
C VAL A 92 1.21 0.65 -4.43
N LEU A 93 1.70 -0.58 -4.42
CA LEU A 93 1.89 -1.41 -5.59
C LEU A 93 0.81 -2.49 -5.58
N HIS A 94 -0.04 -2.48 -6.61
CA HIS A 94 -1.08 -3.48 -6.80
C HIS A 94 -0.83 -4.24 -8.12
N ARG A 95 -1.40 -5.44 -8.26
CA ARG A 95 -1.33 -6.23 -9.50
C ARG A 95 -1.70 -5.42 -10.75
N ASN A 96 -2.68 -4.53 -10.60
CA ASN A 96 -3.21 -3.72 -11.69
C ASN A 96 -2.40 -2.43 -11.93
N SER A 97 -1.36 -2.17 -11.12
CA SER A 97 -0.35 -1.12 -11.32
C SER A 97 0.88 -1.61 -12.09
N CYS A 98 0.88 -2.87 -12.55
CA CYS A 98 2.04 -3.61 -13.08
C CYS A 98 2.81 -2.94 -14.21
N GLU A 99 2.16 -2.13 -15.05
CA GLU A 99 2.82 -1.45 -16.18
C GLU A 99 3.88 -0.42 -15.74
N SER A 100 3.84 0.02 -14.47
CA SER A 100 4.81 0.94 -13.87
C SER A 100 5.85 0.26 -12.96
N LEU A 101 5.81 -1.08 -12.87
CA LEU A 101 6.60 -1.86 -11.93
C LEU A 101 7.81 -2.51 -12.59
N LEU A 102 8.89 -2.63 -11.84
CA LEU A 102 10.07 -3.41 -12.25
C LEU A 102 9.66 -4.89 -12.41
N GLU A 103 10.34 -5.62 -13.29
CA GLU A 103 10.04 -7.03 -13.56
C GLU A 103 10.07 -7.92 -12.30
N SER A 104 10.95 -7.59 -11.34
CA SER A 104 11.00 -8.24 -10.02
C SER A 104 9.79 -7.97 -9.13
N GLU A 105 9.12 -6.83 -9.32
CA GLU A 105 7.92 -6.42 -8.59
C GLU A 105 6.65 -7.00 -9.23
N GLN A 106 6.64 -7.21 -10.55
CA GLN A 106 5.56 -7.90 -11.24
C GLN A 106 5.44 -9.36 -10.78
N ASN A 107 6.57 -10.00 -10.48
CA ASN A 107 6.58 -11.36 -9.95
C ASN A 107 6.03 -11.47 -8.52
N LEU A 108 6.13 -10.40 -7.72
CA LEU A 108 5.60 -10.32 -6.36
C LEU A 108 4.05 -10.21 -6.34
N LEU A 109 3.46 -9.48 -7.28
CA LEU A 109 2.05 -9.08 -7.23
C LEU A 109 1.12 -9.95 -8.09
N LYS A 110 1.48 -11.22 -8.31
CA LYS A 110 0.68 -12.13 -9.16
C LYS A 110 -0.64 -12.56 -8.51
N SER A 111 -0.73 -12.52 -7.18
CA SER A 111 -1.90 -12.98 -6.44
C SER A 111 -2.76 -11.79 -5.97
N PRO A 112 -4.11 -11.88 -6.05
CA PRO A 112 -5.01 -10.81 -5.62
C PRO A 112 -5.04 -10.60 -4.10
N LYS A 113 -4.36 -11.45 -3.32
CA LYS A 113 -4.17 -11.27 -1.87
C LYS A 113 -2.88 -10.51 -1.53
N VAL A 114 -2.06 -10.15 -2.53
CA VAL A 114 -0.75 -9.54 -2.32
C VAL A 114 -0.76 -8.06 -2.68
N ILE A 115 -0.26 -7.25 -1.76
CA ILE A 115 -0.16 -5.80 -1.87
C ILE A 115 1.24 -5.34 -1.49
N GLY A 116 1.82 -4.47 -2.32
CA GLY A 116 3.12 -3.89 -2.08
C GLY A 116 3.04 -2.45 -1.57
N ILE A 117 4.03 -2.05 -0.79
CA ILE A 117 4.31 -0.63 -0.52
C ILE A 117 5.73 -0.31 -0.98
N ARG A 118 5.92 0.83 -1.63
CA ARG A 118 7.27 1.33 -1.95
C ARG A 118 7.68 2.40 -0.95
N LEU A 119 8.88 2.28 -0.41
CA LEU A 119 9.40 3.23 0.57
C LEU A 119 10.21 4.34 -0.10
N ILE A 120 10.08 5.58 0.38
CA ILE A 120 10.83 6.75 -0.10
C ILE A 120 12.31 6.59 0.26
N SER A 121 12.59 6.25 1.52
CA SER A 121 13.94 6.20 2.08
C SER A 121 14.88 5.22 1.38
N THR A 122 14.35 4.09 0.94
CA THR A 122 15.15 2.99 0.36
C THR A 122 14.89 2.76 -1.12
N LEU A 123 13.82 3.36 -1.67
CA LEU A 123 13.27 3.06 -2.99
C LEU A 123 12.92 1.57 -3.19
N LYS A 124 12.89 0.77 -2.12
CA LYS A 124 12.56 -0.65 -2.16
C LYS A 124 11.07 -0.87 -1.88
N ALA A 125 10.55 -1.94 -2.48
CA ALA A 125 9.21 -2.44 -2.21
C ALA A 125 9.21 -3.47 -1.06
N ILE A 126 8.12 -3.52 -0.32
CA ILE A 126 7.79 -4.62 0.59
C ILE A 126 6.41 -5.14 0.17
N ALA A 127 6.32 -6.42 -0.13
CA ALA A 127 5.07 -7.07 -0.48
C ALA A 127 4.51 -7.84 0.72
N PHE A 128 3.22 -7.66 0.98
CA PHE A 128 2.48 -8.33 2.03
C PHE A 128 1.45 -9.25 1.41
N ALA A 129 1.46 -10.52 1.81
CA ALA A 129 0.50 -11.53 1.40
C ALA A 129 -0.57 -11.67 2.50
N MET A 130 -1.76 -11.17 2.22
CA MET A 130 -2.91 -11.26 3.11
C MET A 130 -3.55 -12.64 3.08
N ASP A 131 -4.48 -12.88 4.00
CA ASP A 131 -5.24 -14.14 4.07
C ASP A 131 -6.31 -14.20 2.96
N SER A 132 -6.85 -13.05 2.56
CA SER A 132 -7.81 -12.95 1.45
C SER A 132 -7.71 -11.63 0.67
N PRO A 133 -8.26 -11.55 -0.55
CA PRO A 133 -8.38 -10.30 -1.30
C PRO A 133 -9.19 -9.22 -0.56
N GLY A 134 -10.16 -9.62 0.27
CA GLY A 134 -10.92 -8.67 1.10
C GLY A 134 -10.04 -7.97 2.15
N GLU A 135 -9.13 -8.73 2.75
CA GLU A 135 -8.15 -8.17 3.70
C GLU A 135 -7.11 -7.27 2.99
N GLU A 136 -6.62 -7.69 1.81
CA GLU A 136 -5.74 -6.89 0.96
C GLU A 136 -6.34 -5.50 0.68
N ARG A 137 -7.61 -5.47 0.26
CA ARG A 137 -8.33 -4.23 0.00
C ARG A 137 -8.39 -3.33 1.23
N MET A 138 -8.61 -3.89 2.43
CA MET A 138 -8.62 -3.08 3.65
C MET A 138 -7.25 -2.49 3.96
N PHE A 139 -6.17 -3.20 3.65
CA PHE A 139 -4.84 -2.61 3.77
C PHE A 139 -4.62 -1.47 2.78
N TYR A 140 -5.08 -1.61 1.53
CA TYR A 140 -5.07 -0.50 0.57
C TYR A 140 -5.84 0.72 1.09
N GLU A 141 -7.07 0.53 1.57
CA GLU A 141 -7.89 1.62 2.14
C GLU A 141 -7.23 2.26 3.37
N PHE A 142 -6.57 1.45 4.21
CA PHE A 142 -5.77 1.96 5.33
C PHE A 142 -4.66 2.89 4.86
N ILE A 143 -3.82 2.45 3.91
CA ILE A 143 -2.70 3.25 3.40
C ILE A 143 -3.21 4.54 2.77
N LYS A 144 -4.27 4.44 1.96
CA LYS A 144 -4.90 5.58 1.32
C LYS A 144 -5.37 6.62 2.34
N LYS A 145 -6.07 6.19 3.40
CA LYS A 145 -6.66 7.07 4.42
C LYS A 145 -5.65 7.62 5.43
N HIS A 146 -4.66 6.82 5.83
CA HIS A 146 -3.77 7.14 6.96
C HIS A 146 -2.34 7.49 6.57
N CYS A 147 -1.87 7.10 5.38
CA CYS A 147 -0.48 7.31 4.95
C CYS A 147 -0.35 8.29 3.79
N LEU A 148 -1.28 8.29 2.83
CA LEU A 148 -1.16 9.10 1.60
C LEU A 148 -1.97 10.42 1.63
N THR A 149 -3.01 10.53 2.46
CA THR A 149 -3.82 11.75 2.61
C THR A 149 -3.44 12.62 3.81
N ALA A 150 -2.28 12.37 4.44
CA ALA A 150 -1.85 13.04 5.66
C ALA A 150 -0.85 14.19 5.42
#